data_AF-X1ED56-F1
#
_entry.id   AF-X1ED56-F1
#
_cell.length_a   1.000
_cell.length_b   1.000
_cell.length_c   1.000
_cell.angle_alpha   90.00
_cell.angle_beta   90.00
_cell.angle_gamma   90.00
#
_symmetry.space_group_name_H-M   'P 1'
#
loop_
_entity.id
_entity.type
_entity.pdbx_description
1 polymer ?
#
loop_
_entity_poly.entity_id
_entity_poly.type
_entity_poly.pdbx_seq_one_letter_code
_entity_poly.pdbx_strand_id
1 'polypeptide(L)' 'GWALNNSNYFESFIPAHRVVNRKGLLTGKHHFGNANTMRQLLENEGVRIKNDLIMNFEQHFWDPGKELA' A
#
# COMPACT_ATOMS: atom_id res chain seq x y z
N GLY A 1 5.09 -5.72 -8.17
CA GLY A 1 5.97 -4.70 -8.78
C GLY A 1 5.46 -4.31 -10.15
N TRP A 2 5.52 -5.21 -11.13
CA TRP A 2 5.19 -4.88 -12.53
C TRP A 2 3.74 -4.40 -12.75
N ALA A 3 2.74 -5.04 -12.14
CA ALA A 3 1.34 -4.61 -12.21
C ALA A 3 1.08 -3.25 -11.52
N LEU A 4 1.77 -3.00 -10.40
CA LEU A 4 1.73 -1.71 -9.68
C LEU A 4 2.29 -0.58 -10.55
N ASN A 5 3.36 -0.83 -11.29
CA ASN A 5 3.97 0.20 -12.16
C ASN A 5 3.04 0.61 -13.30
N ASN A 6 2.17 -0.31 -13.75
CA ASN A 6 1.23 -0.07 -14.83
C ASN A 6 -0.14 0.45 -14.33
N SER A 7 -0.40 0.44 -13.02
CA SER A 7 -1.71 0.86 -12.49
C SER A 7 -2.02 2.33 -12.76
N ASN A 8 -0.98 3.18 -12.90
CA ASN A 8 -1.13 4.61 -13.22
C ASN A 8 -1.65 4.87 -14.66
N TYR A 9 -1.74 3.84 -15.52
CA TYR A 9 -2.25 3.96 -16.90
C TYR A 9 -3.72 3.55 -17.04
N PHE A 10 -4.36 3.07 -15.98
CA PHE A 10 -5.79 2.74 -16.01
C PHE A 10 -6.63 3.98 -15.66
N GLU A 11 -7.71 4.21 -16.42
CA GLU A 11 -8.68 5.29 -16.15
C GLU A 11 -9.41 5.10 -14.81
N SER A 12 -9.56 3.86 -14.36
CA SER A 12 -10.19 3.53 -13.10
C SER A 12 -9.22 3.66 -11.93
N PHE A 13 -9.72 4.20 -10.81
CA PHE A 13 -8.94 4.29 -9.58
C PHE A 13 -8.60 2.89 -9.05
N ILE A 14 -7.31 2.58 -8.98
CA ILE A 14 -6.79 1.36 -8.37
C ILE A 14 -6.09 1.75 -7.05
N PRO A 15 -6.45 1.18 -5.89
CA PRO A 15 -5.83 1.49 -4.59
C PRO A 15 -4.44 0.83 -4.46
N ALA A 16 -3.57 1.14 -5.41
CA ALA A 16 -2.19 0.67 -5.54
C ALA A 16 -1.34 0.94 -4.28
N HIS A 17 -1.67 1.98 -3.52
CA HIS A 17 -0.98 2.35 -2.28
C HIS A 17 -1.11 1.33 -1.16
N ARG A 18 -2.09 0.40 -1.24
CA ARG A 18 -2.24 -0.72 -0.29
C ARG A 18 -1.22 -1.83 -0.51
N VAL A 19 -0.53 -1.85 -1.65
CA VAL A 19 0.47 -2.87 -1.97
C VAL A 19 1.82 -2.46 -1.37
N VAL A 20 2.17 -3.09 -0.24
CA VAL A 20 3.47 -2.95 0.42
C VAL A 20 4.29 -4.23 0.34
N ASN A 21 5.56 -4.17 0.74
CA ASN A 21 6.37 -5.38 0.80
C ASN A 21 5.97 -6.29 1.97
N ARG A 22 6.51 -7.52 1.99
CA ARG A 22 6.25 -8.52 3.04
C ARG A 22 6.57 -8.04 4.47
N LYS A 23 7.44 -7.05 4.63
CA LYS A 23 7.82 -6.47 5.93
C LYS A 23 6.94 -5.28 6.33
N GLY A 24 5.93 -4.91 5.53
CA GLY A 24 5.11 -3.72 5.76
C GLY A 24 5.84 -2.39 5.47
N LEU A 25 6.95 -2.43 4.72
CA LEU A 25 7.69 -1.23 4.33
C LEU A 25 7.14 -0.64 3.03
N LEU A 26 7.10 0.69 2.97
CA LEU A 26 6.63 1.48 1.84
C LEU A 26 7.66 1.56 0.69
N THR A 27 8.14 0.40 0.21
CA THR A 27 9.14 0.34 -0.88
C THR A 27 8.58 0.78 -2.22
N GLY A 28 7.26 0.75 -2.40
CA GLY A 28 6.57 1.19 -3.61
C GLY A 28 6.36 2.70 -3.72
N LYS A 29 6.77 3.49 -2.71
CA LYS A 29 6.52 4.94 -2.64
C LYS A 29 7.04 5.74 -3.84
N HIS A 30 8.08 5.25 -4.51
CA HIS A 30 8.68 5.88 -5.70
C HIS A 30 7.79 5.81 -6.94
N HIS A 31 6.78 4.92 -6.96
CA HIS A 31 5.81 4.82 -8.04
C HIS A 31 4.66 5.82 -7.90
N PHE A 32 4.57 6.47 -6.74
CA PHE A 32 3.64 7.57 -6.49
C PHE A 32 4.43 8.87 -6.73
N GLY A 33 3.86 9.82 -7.48
CA GLY A 33 4.58 11.00 -7.96
C GLY A 33 5.30 11.83 -6.89
N ASN A 34 4.88 11.72 -5.63
CA ASN A 34 5.62 12.22 -4.47
C ASN A 34 5.89 11.09 -3.46
N ALA A 35 7.10 11.07 -2.89
CA ALA A 35 7.54 10.07 -1.91
C ALA A 35 6.65 9.98 -0.65
N ASN A 36 5.85 11.03 -0.38
CA ASN A 36 4.92 11.08 0.74
C ASN A 36 3.48 10.65 0.40
N THR A 37 3.12 10.56 -0.89
CA THR A 37 1.72 10.29 -1.30
C THR A 37 1.25 8.93 -0.81
N MET A 38 2.06 7.88 -0.96
CA MET A 38 1.72 6.54 -0.48
C MET A 38 1.45 6.53 1.03
N ARG A 39 2.26 7.28 1.80
CA ARG A 39 2.09 7.41 3.25
C ARG A 39 0.78 8.12 3.60
N GLN A 40 0.53 9.26 2.98
CA GLN A 40 -0.69 10.05 3.23
C GLN A 40 -1.96 9.27 2.89
N LEU A 41 -1.96 8.51 1.80
CA LEU A 41 -3.11 7.68 1.42
C LEU A 41 -3.39 6.59 2.47
N LEU A 42 -2.35 5.92 2.97
CA LEU A 42 -2.49 4.91 4.02
C LEU A 42 -2.88 5.53 5.38
N GLU A 43 -2.31 6.68 5.74
CA GLU A 43 -2.65 7.42 6.96
C GLU A 43 -4.12 7.90 6.92
N ASN A 44 -4.62 8.34 5.77
CA ASN A 44 -6.02 8.71 5.57
C ASN A 44 -6.97 7.50 5.72
N GLU A 45 -6.48 6.29 5.47
CA GLU A 45 -7.23 5.04 5.72
C GLU A 45 -7.12 4.58 7.19
N GLY A 46 -6.43 5.32 8.04
CA GLY A 46 -6.25 5.02 9.47
C GLY A 46 -5.05 4.13 9.77
N VAL A 47 -4.19 3.85 8.78
CA VAL A 47 -2.96 3.06 8.98
C VAL A 47 -1.89 3.93 9.63
N ARG A 48 -1.38 3.52 10.78
CA ARG A 48 -0.28 4.23 11.44
C ARG A 48 1.06 3.84 10.81
N ILE A 49 1.85 4.83 10.40
CA ILE A 49 3.16 4.61 9.77
C ILE A 49 4.25 5.33 10.57
N LYS A 50 5.38 4.66 10.80
CA LYS A 50 6.57 5.24 11.43
C LYS A 50 7.81 4.85 10.65
N ASN A 51 8.62 5.81 10.21
CA ASN A 51 9.85 5.57 9.43
C ASN A 51 9.62 4.64 8.21
N ASP A 52 8.57 4.90 7.42
CA ASP A 52 8.18 4.09 6.26
C ASP A 52 7.79 2.63 6.56
N LEU A 53 7.51 2.32 7.83
CA LEU A 53 7.00 1.03 8.29
C LEU A 53 5.57 1.16 8.77
N ILE A 54 4.69 0.28 8.29
CA ILE A 54 3.32 0.15 8.82
C ILE A 54 3.38 -0.46 10.22
N MET A 55 2.82 0.26 11.19
CA MET A 55 2.63 -0.24 12.55
C MET A 55 1.46 -1.21 12.57
N ASN A 56 1.57 -2.29 13.36
CA ASN A 56 0.56 -3.34 13.44
C ASN A 56 0.20 -3.95 12.07
N PHE A 57 1.19 -4.13 11.19
CA PHE A 57 0.99 -4.62 9.82
C PHE A 57 0.13 -5.91 9.75
N GLU A 58 0.28 -6.82 10.71
CA GLU A 58 -0.50 -8.06 10.80
C GLU A 58 -2.01 -7.82 10.91
N GLN A 59 -2.45 -6.73 11.55
CA GLN A 59 -3.86 -6.36 11.66
C GLN A 59 -4.45 -5.85 10.33
N HIS A 60 -3.58 -5.37 9.44
CA HIS A 60 -3.95 -4.86 8.12
C HIS A 60 -3.65 -5.87 7.01
N PHE A 61 -3.11 -7.04 7.35
CA PHE A 61 -2.77 -8.07 6.40
C PHE A 61 -4.04 -8.78 5.92
N TRP A 62 -4.30 -8.70 4.62
CA TRP A 62 -5.43 -9.38 4.00
C TRP A 62 -5.02 -10.77 3.51
N ASP A 63 -5.71 -11.80 4.01
CA ASP A 63 -5.51 -13.20 3.63
C ASP A 63 -6.75 -13.72 2.87
N PRO A 64 -6.69 -13.89 1.54
CA PRO A 64 -7.83 -14.36 0.76
C PRO A 64 -8.33 -15.74 1.21
N GLY A 65 -7.46 -16.61 1.73
CA GLY A 65 -7.85 -17.95 2.16
C GLY A 65 -8.67 -17.95 3.46
N LYS A 66 -8.56 -16.89 4.26
CA LYS A 66 -9.35 -16.70 5.50
C LYS A 66 -10.58 -15.85 5.27
N GLU A 67 -10.45 -14.80 4.46
CA GLU A 67 -11.47 -13.75 4.31
C GLU A 67 -12.51 -14.07 3.22
N LEU A 68 -12.25 -15.02 2.32
CA LEU A 68 -13.17 -15.42 1.24
C LEU A 68 -13.70 -16.86 1.38
N ALA A 69 -13.51 -17.48 2.54
CA ALA A 69 -13.94 -18.86 2.83
C ALA A 69 -15.47 -18.97 3.05
#